data_AF-A0A7S3S3S1-F1
#
_entry.id   AF-A0A7S3S3S1-F1
#
_cell.length_a   1.000
_cell.length_b   1.000
_cell.length_c   1.000
_cell.angle_alpha   90.00
_cell.angle_beta   90.00
_cell.angle_gamma   90.00
#
_symmetry.space_group_name_H-M   'P 1'
#
loop_
_entity.id
_entity.type
_entity.pdbx_description
1 polymer ?
#
loop_
_entity_poly.entity_id
_entity_poly.type
_entity_poly.pdbx_seq_one_letter_code
_entity_poly.pdbx_strand_id
1 'polypeptide(L)'
;ANWEHGWAETKQQYCCRTVGRACPASTTEQPPRFNCSLGFENRDISWSTIKKDYCCLQEDLGCPFDCNASYSNWQASWSPNKKDWCCVNAGRGCPPDTA
;
A
#
# COMPACT_ATOMS: atom_id res chain seq x y z
N ALA A 1 15.23 31.10 -4.64
CA ALA A 1 14.25 31.68 -3.69
C ALA A 1 13.46 30.55 -3.07
N ASN A 2 13.62 30.30 -1.76
CA ASN A 2 12.92 29.23 -1.02
C ASN A 2 11.49 29.67 -0.66
N TRP A 3 10.66 29.86 -1.69
CA TRP A 3 9.28 30.35 -1.52
C TRP A 3 8.36 29.31 -0.85
N GLU A 4 8.69 28.01 -0.95
CA GLU A 4 7.94 26.87 -0.38
C GLU A 4 7.84 26.94 1.16
N HIS A 5 8.83 27.51 1.82
CA HIS A 5 8.90 27.61 3.28
C HIS A 5 8.55 29.01 3.82
N GLY A 6 8.31 29.98 2.92
CA GLY A 6 8.13 31.40 3.28
C GLY A 6 6.70 31.91 3.24
N TRP A 7 5.76 31.17 2.64
CA TRP A 7 4.36 31.58 2.50
C TRP A 7 3.43 30.66 3.29
N ALA A 8 2.45 31.24 3.99
CA ALA A 8 1.41 30.47 4.67
C ALA A 8 0.57 29.66 3.67
N GLU A 9 0.23 28.41 4.02
CA GLU A 9 -0.44 27.42 3.16
C GLU A 9 -1.71 27.95 2.47
N THR A 10 -2.51 28.75 3.18
CA THR A 10 -3.74 29.36 2.66
C THR A 10 -3.47 30.35 1.52
N LYS A 11 -2.36 31.09 1.60
CA LYS A 11 -1.93 32.04 0.57
C LYS A 11 -1.39 31.31 -0.66
N GLN A 12 -0.72 30.17 -0.47
CA GLN A 12 -0.26 29.31 -1.55
C GLN A 12 -1.45 28.73 -2.34
N GLN A 13 -2.48 28.21 -1.65
CA GLN A 13 -3.69 27.68 -2.27
C GLN A 13 -4.47 28.74 -3.06
N TYR A 14 -4.64 29.94 -2.49
CA TYR A 14 -5.35 31.02 -3.17
C TYR A 14 -4.65 31.44 -4.46
N CYS A 15 -3.33 31.65 -4.43
CA CYS A 15 -2.55 32.03 -5.60
C CYS A 15 -2.44 30.90 -6.64
N CYS A 16 -2.40 29.64 -6.20
CA CYS A 16 -2.49 28.50 -7.11
C CYS A 16 -3.80 28.53 -7.91
N ARG A 17 -4.94 28.74 -7.24
CA ARG A 17 -6.26 28.72 -7.86
C ARG A 17 -6.54 29.93 -8.76
N THR A 18 -5.99 31.09 -8.45
CA THR A 18 -6.33 32.36 -9.13
C THR A 18 -5.26 32.83 -10.13
N VAL A 19 -3.99 32.53 -9.88
CA VAL A 19 -2.84 33.03 -10.66
C VAL A 19 -2.05 31.88 -11.31
N GLY A 20 -2.27 30.63 -10.89
CA GLY A 20 -1.54 29.46 -11.41
C GLY A 20 -0.05 29.48 -11.04
N ARG A 21 0.33 30.18 -9.97
CA ARG A 21 1.71 30.28 -9.47
C ARG A 21 1.77 29.85 -8.01
N ALA A 22 2.89 29.24 -7.62
CA ALA A 22 3.09 28.69 -6.27
C ALA A 22 1.99 27.68 -5.85
N CYS A 23 1.57 26.83 -6.80
CA CYS A 23 0.82 25.63 -6.45
C CYS A 23 1.67 24.75 -5.55
N PRO A 24 1.08 24.10 -4.52
CA PRO A 24 1.79 23.03 -3.85
C PRO A 24 2.20 22.06 -4.95
N ALA A 25 3.50 21.88 -5.16
CA ALA A 25 3.97 20.71 -5.88
C ALA A 25 3.34 19.56 -5.11
N SER A 26 2.44 18.81 -5.75
CA SER A 26 1.88 17.58 -5.17
C SER A 26 3.07 16.86 -4.58
N THR A 27 3.13 16.82 -3.23
CA THR A 27 4.24 16.21 -2.51
C THR A 27 4.46 14.89 -3.19
N THR A 28 5.59 14.75 -3.87
CA THR A 28 5.91 13.58 -4.67
C THR A 28 5.72 12.39 -3.76
N GLU A 29 4.57 11.72 -3.92
CA GLU A 29 4.31 10.35 -3.52
C GLU A 29 5.24 9.48 -4.37
N GLN A 30 6.53 9.58 -4.11
CA GLN A 30 7.35 8.40 -4.22
C GLN A 30 6.72 7.41 -3.24
N PRO A 31 6.37 6.18 -3.67
CA PRO A 31 5.92 5.15 -2.75
C PRO A 31 6.90 5.16 -1.59
N PRO A 32 6.44 5.32 -0.33
CA PRO A 32 7.37 5.44 0.77
C PRO A 32 8.22 4.19 0.73
N ARG A 33 9.54 4.37 0.61
CA ARG A 33 10.50 3.28 0.72
C ARG A 33 10.36 2.67 2.11
N PHE A 34 9.42 1.77 2.30
CA PHE A 34 9.15 1.16 3.58
C PHE A 34 10.20 0.07 3.81
N ASN A 35 10.89 0.14 4.95
CA ASN A 35 11.80 -0.91 5.35
C ASN A 35 11.01 -2.03 6.03
N CYS A 36 10.94 -3.18 5.36
CA CYS A 36 10.19 -4.36 5.77
C CYS A 36 10.84 -5.16 6.90
N SER A 37 12.07 -4.81 7.27
CA SER A 37 12.79 -5.41 8.41
C SER A 37 12.57 -4.63 9.70
N LEU A 38 12.25 -3.33 9.64
CA LEU A 38 12.04 -2.50 10.83
C LEU A 38 10.73 -2.81 11.54
N GLY A 39 10.80 -3.19 12.82
CA GLY A 39 9.63 -3.48 13.65
C GLY A 39 8.88 -4.73 13.21
N PHE A 40 9.55 -5.67 12.55
CA PHE A 40 8.97 -6.93 12.09
C PHE A 40 8.38 -7.76 13.26
N GLU A 41 9.02 -7.72 14.42
CA GLU A 41 8.61 -8.47 15.63
C GLU A 41 7.25 -8.04 16.18
N ASN A 42 6.86 -6.77 15.98
CA ASN A 42 5.55 -6.24 16.38
C ASN A 42 4.75 -5.74 15.17
N ARG A 43 4.99 -6.31 13.98
CA ARG A 43 4.41 -5.83 12.71
C ARG A 43 2.89 -5.74 12.77
N ASP A 44 2.24 -6.65 13.49
CA ASP A 44 0.79 -6.69 13.58
C ASP A 44 0.21 -5.46 14.29
N ILE A 45 0.99 -4.86 15.20
CA ILE A 45 0.63 -3.70 16.01
C ILE A 45 1.22 -2.41 15.44
N SER A 46 2.49 -2.44 15.01
CA SER A 46 3.27 -1.24 14.68
C SER A 46 3.32 -0.92 13.20
N TRP A 47 3.02 -1.87 12.30
CA TRP A 47 2.95 -1.54 10.88
C TRP A 47 1.59 -0.98 10.52
N SER A 48 1.61 0.16 9.83
CA SER A 48 0.44 0.65 9.12
C SER A 48 0.02 -0.33 8.02
N THR A 49 -1.25 -0.32 7.66
CA THR A 49 -1.79 -1.11 6.54
C THR A 49 -1.01 -0.87 5.25
N ILE A 50 -0.60 0.37 4.99
CA ILE A 50 0.21 0.71 3.81
C ILE A 50 1.59 0.06 3.85
N LYS A 51 2.25 0.02 5.02
CA LYS A 51 3.55 -0.67 5.17
C LYS A 51 3.40 -2.18 5.00
N LYS A 52 2.31 -2.76 5.53
CA LYS A 52 1.97 -4.18 5.35
C LYS A 52 1.75 -4.51 3.88
N ASP A 53 0.93 -3.74 3.17
CA ASP A 53 0.66 -3.97 1.75
C ASP A 53 1.93 -3.80 0.90
N TYR A 54 2.74 -2.76 1.16
CA TYR A 54 4.00 -2.57 0.46
C TYR A 54 4.97 -3.74 0.69
N CYS A 55 5.19 -4.12 1.94
CA CYS A 55 6.14 -5.18 2.30
C CYS A 55 5.65 -6.57 1.89
N CYS A 56 4.35 -6.75 1.80
CA CYS A 56 3.74 -7.92 1.24
C CYS A 56 4.03 -8.03 -0.27
N LEU A 57 3.83 -6.95 -1.03
CA LEU A 57 4.09 -6.96 -2.47
C LEU A 57 5.59 -7.05 -2.81
N GLN A 58 6.47 -6.55 -1.95
CA GLN A 58 7.91 -6.53 -2.20
C GLN A 58 8.64 -7.78 -1.67
N GLU A 59 8.30 -8.23 -0.46
CA GLU A 59 9.03 -9.30 0.26
C GLU A 59 8.12 -10.40 0.84
N ASP A 60 6.82 -10.42 0.51
CA ASP A 60 5.79 -11.33 1.08
C ASP A 60 5.66 -11.20 2.62
N LEU A 61 6.06 -10.06 3.19
CA LEU A 61 6.05 -9.82 4.63
C LEU A 61 4.84 -8.99 5.07
N GLY A 62 4.08 -9.50 6.04
CA GLY A 62 2.98 -8.76 6.66
C GLY A 62 1.68 -8.74 5.84
N CYS A 63 1.55 -9.63 4.84
CA CYS A 63 0.31 -9.80 4.09
C CYS A 63 -0.88 -10.11 5.02
N PRO A 64 -2.08 -9.57 4.74
CA PRO A 64 -3.28 -9.91 5.50
C PRO A 64 -3.66 -11.39 5.36
N PHE A 65 -3.28 -12.02 4.25
CA PHE A 65 -3.51 -13.43 4.00
C PHE A 65 -2.23 -14.10 3.50
N ASP A 66 -1.86 -15.22 4.11
CA ASP A 66 -0.76 -16.08 3.64
C ASP A 66 -1.26 -17.02 2.55
N CYS A 67 -0.87 -16.77 1.29
CA CYS A 67 -1.27 -17.55 0.12
C CYS A 67 -0.55 -18.90 -0.03
N ASN A 68 0.40 -19.21 0.86
CA ASN A 68 1.05 -20.52 0.93
C ASN A 68 0.42 -21.38 2.03
N ALA A 69 -0.11 -20.77 3.09
CA ALA A 69 -0.78 -21.47 4.18
C ALA A 69 -1.97 -22.31 3.68
N SER A 70 -1.86 -23.63 3.84
CA SER A 70 -2.84 -24.63 3.39
C SER A 70 -3.13 -24.57 1.89
N TYR A 71 -2.15 -24.16 1.07
CA TYR A 71 -2.33 -24.07 -0.38
C TYR A 71 -2.77 -25.40 -1.00
N SER A 72 -2.25 -26.54 -0.55
CA SER A 72 -2.63 -27.87 -1.07
C SER A 72 -4.13 -28.19 -0.97
N ASN A 73 -4.87 -27.51 -0.09
CA ASN A 73 -6.32 -27.67 0.08
C ASN A 73 -7.01 -26.29 0.05
N TRP A 74 -6.45 -25.32 -0.67
CA TRP A 74 -6.92 -23.93 -0.67
C TRP A 74 -8.42 -23.81 -1.03
N GLN A 75 -8.92 -24.69 -1.90
CA GLN A 75 -10.30 -24.68 -2.39
C GLN A 75 -11.34 -24.88 -1.28
N ALA A 76 -11.08 -25.73 -0.28
CA ALA A 76 -11.99 -25.90 0.85
C ALA A 76 -11.51 -25.16 2.11
N SER A 77 -10.20 -24.97 2.26
CA SER A 77 -9.61 -24.41 3.48
C SER A 77 -9.51 -22.89 3.50
N TRP A 78 -9.53 -22.21 2.34
CA TRP A 78 -9.47 -20.75 2.29
C TRP A 78 -10.87 -20.13 2.27
N SER A 79 -11.03 -19.08 3.08
CA SER A 79 -12.17 -18.17 3.01
C SER A 79 -12.27 -17.50 1.62
N PRO A 80 -13.47 -17.11 1.16
CA PRO A 80 -13.64 -16.42 -0.13
C PRO A 80 -12.72 -15.21 -0.30
N ASN A 81 -12.66 -14.32 0.70
CA ASN A 81 -11.79 -13.14 0.66
C ASN A 81 -10.31 -13.48 0.50
N LYS A 82 -9.85 -14.58 1.11
CA LYS A 82 -8.47 -15.04 0.99
C LYS A 82 -8.18 -15.53 -0.43
N LYS A 83 -9.12 -16.25 -1.05
CA LYS A 83 -9.00 -16.72 -2.44
C LYS A 83 -8.90 -15.56 -3.41
N ASP A 84 -9.80 -14.58 -3.30
CA ASP A 84 -9.81 -13.40 -4.17
C ASP A 84 -8.53 -12.58 -4.01
N TRP A 85 -8.14 -12.31 -2.75
CA TRP A 85 -6.93 -11.54 -2.48
C TRP A 85 -5.67 -12.25 -2.98
N CYS A 86 -5.54 -13.56 -2.73
CA CYS A 86 -4.40 -14.34 -3.21
C CYS A 86 -4.37 -14.49 -4.73
N CYS A 87 -5.54 -14.54 -5.38
CA CYS A 87 -5.60 -14.58 -6.84
C CYS A 87 -5.10 -13.25 -7.44
N VAL A 88 -5.57 -12.11 -6.92
CA VAL A 88 -5.20 -10.78 -7.42
C VAL A 88 -3.75 -10.41 -7.10
N ASN A 89 -3.29 -10.68 -5.88
CA ASN A 89 -1.98 -10.19 -5.39
C ASN A 89 -0.85 -11.19 -5.57
N ALA A 90 -1.14 -12.50 -5.45
CA ALA A 90 -0.14 -13.56 -5.51
C ALA A 90 -0.29 -14.49 -6.73
N GLY A 91 -1.34 -14.31 -7.56
CA GLY A 91 -1.64 -15.20 -8.69
C GLY A 91 -1.95 -16.64 -8.27
N ARG A 92 -2.40 -16.85 -7.03
CA ARG A 92 -2.58 -18.16 -6.42
C ARG A 92 -4.00 -18.38 -5.93
N GLY A 93 -4.49 -19.62 -6.08
CA GLY A 93 -5.82 -19.98 -5.60
C GLY A 93 -6.92 -19.22 -6.35
N CYS A 94 -6.69 -18.91 -7.62
CA CYS A 94 -7.73 -18.41 -8.49
C CYS A 94 -8.77 -19.51 -8.74
N PRO A 95 -10.08 -19.20 -8.66
CA PRO A 95 -11.10 -20.14 -9.09
C PRO A 95 -10.83 -20.55 -10.55
N PRO A 96 -11.14 -21.81 -10.92
CA PRO A 96 -11.06 -22.20 -12.32
C PRO A 96 -11.95 -21.24 -13.13
N ASP A 97 -11.41 -20.73 -14.25
CA ASP A 97 -12.17 -19.93 -15.21
C ASP A 97 -13.44 -20.70 -15.54
N THR A 98 -14.53 -20.28 -14.91
CA THR A 98 -15.83 -20.85 -15.19
C THR A 98 -16.34 -20.04 -16.37
N ALA A 99 -15.92 -20.46 -17.56
CA ALA A 99 -16.41 -19.96 -18.83
C ALA A 99 -17.91 -20.28 -18.99
#